data_AF-A0A430C0Y9-F1
#
_entry.id   AF-A0A430C0Y9-F1
#
_cell.length_a   1.000
_cell.length_b   1.000
_cell.length_c   1.000
_cell.angle_alpha   90.00
_cell.angle_beta   90.00
_cell.angle_gamma   90.00
#
_symmetry.space_group_name_H-M   'P 1'
#
loop_
_entity.id
_entity.type
_entity.pdbx_description
1 polymer ?
#
loop_
_entity_poly.entity_id
_entity_poly.type
_entity_poly.pdbx_seq_one_letter_code
_entity_poly.pdbx_strand_id
1 'polypeptide(L)'
;MAAASLGADADIAIDAAVAKNAGEMAPVPAAPQQRKAWESAMDERLRRLAAKVLPTASVEAATAWRESMVEALSDLPAMIALTAVKKAIHKPFRYVGDVETAIREIADAMIERRHVRAAALQRMREAIKRAANPAPALPPMEITPAGIRAMKEEMRALGLRAGFITQAEIGAALGYDDDQAAEAKAA
;
A
#
# COMPACT_ATOMS: atom_id res chain seq x y z
N MET A 1 20.91 -0.09 20.52
CA MET A 1 21.58 -0.34 19.23
C MET A 1 20.83 -1.34 18.34
N ALA A 2 20.36 -2.50 18.85
CA ALA A 2 19.68 -3.51 18.03
C ALA A 2 18.38 -3.07 17.33
N ALA A 3 17.55 -2.23 17.97
CA ALA A 3 16.30 -1.73 17.35
C ALA A 3 16.56 -0.75 16.20
N ALA A 4 17.65 0.03 16.26
CA ALA A 4 18.03 0.96 15.21
C ALA A 4 18.64 0.25 13.99
N SER A 5 19.41 -0.83 14.19
CA SER A 5 19.91 -1.65 13.08
C SER A 5 18.80 -2.44 12.37
N LEU A 6 17.82 -2.96 13.12
CA LEU A 6 16.63 -3.62 12.54
C LEU A 6 15.78 -2.68 11.68
N GLY A 7 15.68 -1.39 12.06
CA GLY A 7 14.98 -0.38 11.26
C GLY A 7 15.68 -0.09 9.93
N ALA A 8 17.01 0.05 9.94
CA ALA A 8 17.80 0.31 8.74
C ALA A 8 17.76 -0.86 7.73
N ASP A 9 17.84 -2.10 8.21
CA ASP A 9 17.74 -3.29 7.36
C ASP A 9 16.34 -3.42 6.71
N ALA A 10 15.29 -3.06 7.45
CA ALA A 10 13.92 -3.06 6.95
C ALA A 10 13.69 -1.98 5.88
N ASP A 11 14.24 -0.78 6.06
CA ASP A 11 14.16 0.30 5.07
C ASP A 11 14.87 -0.07 3.76
N ILE A 12 16.08 -0.65 3.83
CA ILE A 12 16.82 -1.12 2.64
C ILE A 12 16.01 -2.19 1.88
N ALA A 13 15.41 -3.13 2.61
CA ALA A 13 14.60 -4.19 1.99
C ALA A 13 13.33 -3.63 1.32
N ILE A 14 12.67 -2.65 1.95
CA ILE A 14 11.50 -1.99 1.38
C ILE A 14 11.89 -1.17 0.15
N ASP A 15 13.00 -0.44 0.19
CA ASP A 15 13.51 0.34 -0.95
C ASP A 15 13.82 -0.57 -2.14
N ALA A 16 14.49 -1.70 -1.90
CA ALA A 16 14.74 -2.71 -2.94
C ALA A 16 13.43 -3.28 -3.51
N ALA A 17 12.42 -3.54 -2.66
CA ALA A 17 11.12 -4.03 -3.09
C ALA A 17 10.33 -2.99 -3.91
N VAL A 18 10.39 -1.72 -3.53
CA VAL A 18 9.79 -0.60 -4.26
C VAL A 18 10.47 -0.42 -5.62
N ALA A 19 11.80 -0.40 -5.65
CA ALA A 19 12.58 -0.28 -6.88
C ALA A 19 12.30 -1.44 -7.85
N LYS A 20 12.21 -2.67 -7.33
CA LYS A 20 11.81 -3.84 -8.12
C LYS A 20 10.40 -3.69 -8.67
N ASN A 21 9.44 -3.29 -7.85
CA ASN A 21 8.05 -3.13 -8.29
C ASN A 21 7.91 -2.02 -9.35
N ALA A 22 8.65 -0.93 -9.19
CA ALA A 22 8.70 0.16 -10.17
C ALA A 22 9.35 -0.27 -11.49
N GLY A 23 10.48 -0.99 -11.44
CA GLY A 23 11.15 -1.51 -12.64
C GLY A 23 10.27 -2.49 -13.42
N GLU A 24 9.49 -3.31 -12.72
CA GLU A 24 8.55 -4.24 -13.36
C GLU A 24 7.29 -3.54 -13.92
N MET A 25 6.97 -2.33 -13.47
CA MET A 25 5.91 -1.44 -13.98
C MET A 25 6.41 -0.44 -15.02
N ALA A 26 7.70 -0.47 -15.37
CA ALA A 26 8.28 0.46 -16.32
C ALA A 26 7.66 0.31 -17.73
N PRO A 27 7.43 1.41 -18.44
CA PRO A 27 6.94 1.37 -19.82
C PRO A 27 7.97 0.74 -20.76
N VAL A 28 7.54 0.42 -21.97
CA VAL A 28 8.46 0.01 -23.04
C VAL A 28 9.54 1.09 -23.24
N PRO A 29 10.83 0.73 -23.31
CA PRO A 29 11.90 1.70 -23.49
C PRO A 29 11.72 2.51 -24.78
N ALA A 30 11.87 3.84 -24.67
CA ALA A 30 11.85 4.72 -25.84
C ALA A 30 13.18 4.72 -26.61
N ALA A 31 14.29 4.39 -25.94
CA ALA A 31 15.61 4.35 -26.56
C ALA A 31 15.67 3.28 -27.67
N PRO A 32 16.08 3.62 -28.91
CA PRO A 32 15.95 2.72 -30.06
C PRO A 32 16.58 1.32 -29.87
N GLN A 33 17.76 1.26 -29.26
CA GLN A 33 18.45 -0.02 -29.01
C GLN A 33 17.69 -0.91 -28.02
N GLN A 34 17.18 -0.31 -26.94
CA GLN A 34 16.43 -1.03 -25.90
C GLN A 34 15.04 -1.42 -26.40
N ARG A 35 14.39 -0.54 -27.18
CA ARG A 35 13.12 -0.84 -27.83
C ARG A 35 13.25 -2.04 -28.75
N LYS A 36 14.26 -2.06 -29.62
CA LYS A 36 14.53 -3.19 -30.53
C LYS A 36 14.79 -4.49 -29.78
N ALA A 37 15.48 -4.43 -28.64
CA ALA A 37 15.70 -5.60 -27.78
C ALA A 37 14.37 -6.13 -27.19
N TRP A 38 13.48 -5.23 -26.77
CA TRP A 38 12.14 -5.59 -26.30
C TRP A 38 11.27 -6.16 -27.42
N GLU A 39 11.24 -5.53 -28.59
CA GLU A 39 10.50 -6.00 -29.77
C GLU A 39 10.93 -7.42 -30.18
N SER A 40 12.24 -7.67 -30.23
CA SER A 40 12.80 -9.01 -30.50
C SER A 40 12.38 -10.04 -29.45
N ALA A 41 12.44 -9.67 -28.17
CA ALA A 41 11.99 -10.54 -27.09
C ALA A 41 10.48 -10.82 -27.13
N MET A 42 9.69 -9.87 -27.62
CA MET A 42 8.25 -10.01 -27.82
C MET A 42 7.95 -10.91 -29.02
N ASP A 43 8.59 -10.70 -30.17
CA ASP A 43 8.46 -11.53 -31.38
C ASP A 43 8.72 -13.01 -31.07
N GLU A 44 9.80 -13.31 -30.33
CA GLU A 44 10.14 -14.69 -29.96
C GLU A 44 9.01 -15.37 -29.15
N ARG A 45 8.34 -14.62 -28.27
CA ARG A 45 7.20 -15.15 -27.49
C ARG A 45 5.96 -15.32 -28.36
N LEU A 46 5.70 -14.34 -29.22
CA LEU A 46 4.58 -14.36 -30.15
C LEU A 46 4.74 -15.44 -31.22
N ARG A 47 5.95 -15.87 -31.56
CA ARG A 47 6.20 -16.95 -32.54
C ARG A 47 5.53 -18.25 -32.16
N ARG A 48 5.64 -18.66 -30.89
CA ARG A 48 4.97 -19.87 -30.37
C ARG A 48 3.45 -19.71 -30.32
N LEU A 49 2.99 -18.49 -30.04
CA LEU A 49 1.57 -18.19 -30.01
C LEU A 49 0.97 -18.22 -31.42
N ALA A 50 1.64 -17.61 -32.40
CA ALA A 50 1.29 -17.65 -33.82
C ALA A 50 1.21 -19.09 -34.32
N ALA A 51 2.19 -19.94 -34.01
CA ALA A 51 2.16 -21.35 -34.39
C ALA A 51 0.93 -22.09 -33.81
N LYS A 52 0.43 -21.66 -32.64
CA LYS A 52 -0.77 -22.22 -32.01
C LYS A 52 -2.07 -21.72 -32.64
N VAL A 53 -2.17 -20.42 -32.92
CA VAL A 53 -3.43 -19.78 -33.34
C VAL A 53 -3.58 -19.62 -34.85
N LEU A 54 -2.48 -19.69 -35.59
CA LEU A 54 -2.39 -19.52 -37.04
C LEU A 54 -1.60 -20.69 -37.68
N PRO A 55 -1.99 -21.97 -37.46
CA PRO A 55 -1.18 -23.12 -37.87
C PRO A 55 -1.03 -23.29 -39.39
N THR A 56 -1.95 -22.71 -40.17
CA THR A 56 -1.96 -22.81 -41.64
C THR A 56 -1.63 -21.49 -42.33
N ALA A 57 -1.27 -20.44 -41.58
CA ALA A 57 -0.94 -19.15 -42.16
C ALA A 57 0.40 -19.21 -42.88
N SER A 58 0.56 -18.40 -43.94
CA SER A 58 1.86 -18.22 -44.56
C SER A 58 2.84 -17.53 -43.59
N VAL A 59 4.13 -17.60 -43.91
CA VAL A 59 5.17 -16.93 -43.12
C VAL A 59 4.96 -15.42 -43.09
N GLU A 60 4.53 -14.81 -44.21
CA GLU A 60 4.24 -13.39 -44.30
C GLU A 60 3.06 -13.01 -43.40
N ALA A 61 1.95 -13.76 -43.48
CA ALA A 61 0.76 -13.50 -42.67
C ALA A 61 1.04 -13.66 -41.16
N ALA A 62 1.78 -14.69 -40.78
CA ALA A 62 2.20 -14.89 -39.39
C ALA A 62 3.12 -13.77 -38.91
N THR A 63 4.01 -13.25 -39.77
CA THR A 63 4.94 -12.17 -39.41
C THR A 63 4.20 -10.85 -39.25
N ALA A 64 3.33 -10.48 -40.19
CA ALA A 64 2.49 -9.28 -40.09
C ALA A 64 1.60 -9.29 -38.84
N TRP A 65 1.03 -10.45 -38.49
CA TRP A 65 0.27 -10.61 -37.25
C TRP A 65 1.13 -10.36 -36.01
N ARG A 66 2.35 -10.91 -35.95
CA ARG A 66 3.25 -10.69 -34.81
C ARG A 66 3.67 -9.23 -34.69
N GLU A 67 4.02 -8.57 -35.79
CA GLU A 67 4.38 -7.14 -35.80
C GLU A 67 3.22 -6.27 -35.30
N SER A 68 2.00 -6.54 -35.76
CA SER A 68 0.79 -5.86 -35.27
C SER A 68 0.58 -6.07 -33.77
N MET A 69 0.80 -7.30 -33.25
CA MET A 69 0.69 -7.60 -31.83
C MET A 69 1.78 -6.93 -30.99
N VAL A 70 3.00 -6.77 -31.51
CA VAL A 70 4.08 -6.03 -30.83
C VAL A 70 3.67 -4.58 -30.62
N GLU A 71 3.14 -3.94 -31.66
CA GLU A 71 2.69 -2.55 -31.57
C GLU A 71 1.47 -2.40 -30.65
N ALA A 72 0.47 -3.29 -30.80
CA ALA A 72 -0.75 -3.27 -29.99
C ALA A 72 -0.47 -3.41 -28.49
N LEU A 73 0.56 -4.16 -28.08
CA LEU A 73 0.92 -4.40 -26.68
C LEU A 73 1.99 -3.44 -26.14
N SER A 74 2.42 -2.46 -26.93
CA SER A 74 3.50 -1.54 -26.55
C SER A 74 3.08 -0.49 -25.50
N ASP A 75 1.78 -0.33 -25.27
CA ASP A 75 1.19 0.51 -24.23
C ASP A 75 1.32 -0.11 -22.82
N LEU A 76 1.48 -1.44 -22.74
CA LEU A 76 1.62 -2.15 -21.47
C LEU A 76 3.05 -2.04 -20.91
N PRO A 77 3.22 -2.18 -19.57
CA PRO A 77 4.55 -2.24 -18.98
C PRO A 77 5.38 -3.39 -19.56
N ALA A 78 6.64 -3.11 -19.90
CA ALA A 78 7.47 -3.95 -20.78
C ALA A 78 7.56 -5.41 -20.30
N MET A 79 7.86 -5.60 -19.02
CA MET A 79 7.99 -6.93 -18.40
C MET A 79 6.66 -7.63 -18.20
N ILE A 80 5.59 -6.86 -17.98
CA ILE A 80 4.23 -7.40 -17.83
C ILE A 80 3.75 -7.94 -19.17
N ALA A 81 3.89 -7.17 -20.25
CA ALA A 81 3.52 -7.60 -21.60
C ALA A 81 4.22 -8.91 -21.98
N LEU A 82 5.54 -8.98 -21.84
CA LEU A 82 6.33 -10.19 -22.12
C LEU A 82 5.89 -11.40 -21.29
N THR A 83 5.49 -11.19 -20.03
CA THR A 83 5.02 -12.26 -19.15
C THR A 83 3.59 -12.68 -19.49
N ALA A 84 2.73 -11.72 -19.84
CA ALA A 84 1.35 -11.96 -20.20
C ALA A 84 1.24 -12.79 -21.48
N VAL A 85 2.01 -12.45 -22.52
CA VAL A 85 2.11 -13.26 -23.76
C VAL A 85 2.56 -14.68 -23.46
N LYS A 86 3.60 -14.85 -22.62
CA LYS A 86 4.07 -16.18 -22.21
C LYS A 86 2.97 -16.98 -21.52
N LYS A 87 2.14 -16.36 -20.69
CA LYS A 87 1.03 -17.02 -20.00
C LYS A 87 -0.15 -17.30 -20.92
N ALA A 88 -0.42 -16.42 -21.88
CA ALA A 88 -1.53 -16.54 -22.81
C ALA A 88 -1.45 -17.82 -23.64
N ILE A 89 -0.25 -18.36 -23.91
CA ILE A 89 -0.10 -19.64 -24.62
C ILE A 89 -0.85 -20.81 -23.97
N HIS A 90 -1.12 -20.74 -22.66
CA HIS A 90 -1.84 -21.78 -21.92
C HIS A 90 -3.36 -21.58 -21.93
N LYS A 91 -3.86 -20.48 -22.49
CA LYS A 91 -5.30 -20.22 -22.63
C LYS A 91 -5.86 -20.90 -23.88
N PRO A 92 -7.08 -21.45 -23.84
CA PRO A 92 -7.80 -21.81 -25.05
C PRO A 92 -8.23 -20.53 -25.78
N PHE A 93 -8.10 -20.51 -27.10
CA PHE A 93 -8.55 -19.43 -27.97
C PHE A 93 -9.60 -19.98 -28.92
N ARG A 94 -10.71 -19.26 -29.10
CA ARG A 94 -11.70 -19.63 -30.12
C ARG A 94 -11.34 -19.00 -31.45
N TYR A 95 -10.89 -17.75 -31.41
CA TYR A 95 -10.48 -16.99 -32.58
C TYR A 95 -9.14 -16.31 -32.35
N VAL A 96 -8.46 -15.96 -33.45
CA VAL A 96 -7.19 -15.23 -33.41
C VAL A 96 -7.36 -13.84 -32.77
N GLY A 97 -8.51 -13.19 -32.97
CA GLY A 97 -8.83 -11.90 -32.36
C GLY A 97 -8.92 -11.93 -30.82
N ASP A 98 -9.19 -13.10 -30.22
CA ASP A 98 -9.29 -13.22 -28.76
C ASP A 98 -7.92 -13.13 -28.07
N VAL A 99 -6.83 -13.28 -28.83
CA VAL A 99 -5.48 -13.39 -28.30
C VAL A 99 -5.06 -12.11 -27.59
N GLU A 100 -5.30 -10.94 -28.20
CA GLU A 100 -4.96 -9.66 -27.61
C GLU A 100 -5.72 -9.45 -26.30
N THR A 101 -7.05 -9.65 -26.30
CA THR A 101 -7.89 -9.52 -25.11
C THR A 101 -7.39 -10.42 -23.98
N ALA A 102 -7.11 -11.69 -24.26
CA ALA A 102 -6.59 -12.61 -23.25
C ALA A 102 -5.23 -12.18 -22.68
N ILE A 103 -4.35 -11.60 -23.50
CA ILE A 103 -3.07 -11.05 -23.03
C ILE A 103 -3.33 -9.85 -22.12
N ARG A 104 -4.22 -8.94 -22.50
CA ARG A 104 -4.59 -7.75 -21.71
C ARG A 104 -5.20 -8.13 -20.37
N GLU A 105 -6.16 -9.05 -20.33
CA GLU A 105 -6.75 -9.53 -19.07
C GLU A 105 -5.69 -10.09 -18.10
N ILE A 106 -4.71 -10.82 -18.62
CA ILE A 106 -3.59 -11.34 -17.82
C ILE A 106 -2.70 -10.18 -17.34
N ALA A 107 -2.43 -9.21 -18.21
CA ALA A 107 -1.62 -8.03 -17.88
C ALA A 107 -2.30 -7.17 -16.81
N ASP A 108 -3.60 -6.89 -16.93
CA ASP A 108 -4.40 -6.11 -15.99
C ASP A 108 -4.38 -6.75 -14.60
N ALA A 109 -4.60 -8.07 -14.52
CA ALA A 109 -4.49 -8.79 -13.25
C ALA A 109 -3.08 -8.72 -12.64
N MET A 110 -2.03 -8.62 -13.46
CA MET A 110 -0.66 -8.43 -12.99
C MET A 110 -0.42 -6.99 -12.52
N ILE A 111 -0.92 -6.00 -13.25
CA ILE A 111 -0.85 -4.57 -12.92
C ILE A 111 -1.53 -4.31 -11.58
N GLU A 112 -2.75 -4.81 -11.40
CA GLU A 112 -3.52 -4.63 -10.16
C GLU A 112 -2.77 -5.20 -8.95
N ARG A 113 -2.24 -6.41 -9.05
CA ARG A 113 -1.42 -7.02 -7.98
C ARG A 113 -0.21 -6.16 -7.61
N ARG A 114 0.35 -5.43 -8.57
CA ARG A 114 1.51 -4.54 -8.36
C ARG A 114 1.14 -3.23 -7.71
N HIS A 115 -0.03 -2.68 -8.04
CA HIS A 115 -0.59 -1.52 -7.33
C HIS A 115 -0.89 -1.85 -5.88
N VAL A 116 -1.55 -3.00 -5.62
CA VAL A 116 -1.81 -3.48 -4.25
C VAL A 116 -0.50 -3.67 -3.48
N ARG A 117 0.52 -4.26 -4.11
CA ARG A 117 1.85 -4.42 -3.51
C ARG A 117 2.51 -3.08 -3.21
N ALA A 118 2.45 -2.12 -4.13
CA ALA A 118 3.00 -0.77 -3.93
C ALA A 118 2.35 -0.08 -2.71
N ALA A 119 1.02 -0.14 -2.61
CA ALA A 119 0.27 0.42 -1.50
C ALA A 119 0.61 -0.28 -0.16
N ALA A 120 0.84 -1.59 -0.17
CA ALA A 120 1.29 -2.32 1.00
C ALA A 120 2.69 -1.90 1.45
N LEU A 121 3.64 -1.81 0.52
CA LEU A 121 5.02 -1.35 0.81
C LEU A 121 5.05 0.06 1.37
N GLN A 122 4.23 0.97 0.82
CA GLN A 122 4.10 2.34 1.33
C GLN A 122 3.58 2.38 2.76
N ARG A 123 2.55 1.59 3.09
CA ARG A 123 2.03 1.46 4.46
C ARG A 123 3.08 0.91 5.42
N MET A 124 3.88 -0.08 5.00
CA MET A 124 4.96 -0.63 5.82
C MET A 124 6.04 0.43 6.11
N ARG A 125 6.43 1.21 5.09
CA ARG A 125 7.38 2.32 5.25
C ARG A 125 6.87 3.37 6.24
N GLU A 126 5.60 3.75 6.16
CA GLU A 126 4.99 4.72 7.07
C GLU A 126 4.93 4.19 8.52
N ALA A 127 4.63 2.91 8.69
CA ALA A 127 4.64 2.27 10.01
C ALA A 127 6.04 2.27 10.64
N ILE A 128 7.09 1.96 9.87
CA ILE A 128 8.48 2.01 10.33
C ILE A 128 8.87 3.43 10.72
N LYS A 129 8.57 4.43 9.87
CA LYS A 129 8.85 5.84 10.18
C LYS A 129 8.15 6.31 11.47
N ARG A 130 6.90 5.90 11.68
CA ARG A 130 6.14 6.21 12.90
C ARG A 130 6.72 5.52 14.13
N ALA A 131 7.19 4.29 14.00
CA ALA A 131 7.83 3.56 15.09
C ALA A 131 9.22 4.13 15.45
N ALA A 132 9.99 4.60 14.45
CA ALA A 132 11.28 5.23 14.65
C ALA A 132 11.19 6.62 15.31
N ASN A 133 10.12 7.36 15.00
CA ASN A 133 9.80 8.67 15.61
C ASN A 133 8.45 8.59 16.34
N PRO A 134 8.39 7.95 17.52
CA PRO A 134 7.18 7.93 18.31
C PRO A 134 6.79 9.38 18.64
N ALA A 135 5.49 9.70 18.57
CA ALA A 135 5.02 11.01 19.00
C ALA A 135 5.51 11.27 20.42
N PRO A 136 5.94 12.51 20.74
CA PRO A 136 6.34 12.84 22.10
C PRO A 136 5.20 12.44 23.02
N ALA A 137 5.52 11.67 24.06
CA ALA A 137 4.55 11.35 25.10
C ALA A 137 3.97 12.69 25.56
N LEU A 138 2.65 12.84 25.45
CA LEU A 138 1.99 14.01 26.03
C LEU A 138 2.44 14.06 27.48
N PRO A 139 2.91 15.23 27.99
CA PRO A 139 3.23 15.33 29.39
C PRO A 139 2.01 14.83 30.16
N PRO A 140 2.19 14.02 31.22
CA PRO A 140 1.08 13.60 32.06
C PRO A 140 0.31 14.86 32.42
N MET A 141 -0.95 14.92 31.99
CA MET A 141 -1.78 16.08 32.28
C MET A 141 -2.04 16.00 33.78
N GLU A 142 -1.23 16.69 34.56
CA GLU A 142 -1.41 16.78 36.00
C GLU A 142 -2.75 17.48 36.22
N ILE A 143 -3.76 16.71 36.63
CA ILE A 143 -5.06 17.26 36.96
C ILE A 143 -4.89 18.02 38.27
N THR A 144 -4.65 19.32 38.16
CA THR A 144 -4.47 20.18 39.33
C THR A 144 -5.81 20.37 40.06
N PRO A 145 -5.81 20.61 41.39
CA PRO A 145 -7.03 20.93 42.14
C PRO A 145 -7.80 22.16 41.60
N ALA A 146 -7.09 23.12 41.02
CA ALA A 146 -7.71 24.26 40.33
C ALA A 146 -8.42 23.83 39.02
N GLY A 147 -7.83 22.88 38.29
CA GLY A 147 -8.45 22.25 37.12
C GLY A 147 -9.71 21.47 37.47
N ILE A 148 -9.73 20.71 38.56
CA ILE A 148 -10.91 19.98 39.03
C ILE A 148 -12.07 20.93 39.40
N ARG A 149 -11.76 22.08 40.01
CA ARG A 149 -12.75 23.13 40.29
C ARG A 149 -13.35 23.74 39.02
N ALA A 150 -12.52 23.96 38.02
CA ALA A 150 -12.96 24.52 36.73
C ALA A 150 -13.76 23.51 35.87
N MET A 151 -13.68 22.21 36.16
CA MET A 151 -14.47 21.19 35.45
C MET A 151 -15.96 21.29 35.82
N LYS A 152 -16.83 21.06 34.84
CA LYS A 152 -18.26 20.82 35.09
C LYS A 152 -18.44 19.49 35.83
N GLU A 153 -19.54 19.34 36.55
CA GLU A 153 -19.84 18.11 37.32
C GLU A 153 -19.80 16.84 36.46
N GLU A 154 -20.35 16.90 35.24
CA GLU A 154 -20.35 15.80 34.28
C GLU A 154 -18.92 15.37 33.89
N MET A 155 -18.00 16.33 33.78
CA MET A 155 -16.60 16.07 33.45
C MET A 155 -15.84 15.48 34.64
N ARG A 156 -16.17 15.89 35.87
CA ARG A 156 -15.63 15.27 37.09
C ARG A 156 -16.11 13.82 37.25
N ALA A 157 -17.39 13.56 37.02
CA ALA A 157 -17.96 12.22 37.08
C ALA A 157 -17.36 11.29 36.01
N LEU A 158 -17.11 11.82 34.81
CA LEU A 158 -16.41 11.10 33.74
C LEU A 158 -14.95 10.79 34.10
N GLY A 159 -14.23 11.77 34.65
CA GLY A 159 -12.84 11.59 35.14
C GLY A 159 -12.72 10.56 36.25
N LEU A 160 -13.70 10.52 37.16
CA LEU A 160 -13.79 9.50 38.21
C LEU A 160 -14.02 8.10 37.65
N ARG A 161 -14.98 7.95 36.72
CA ARG A 161 -15.29 6.65 36.09
C ARG A 161 -14.12 6.12 35.26
N ALA A 162 -13.39 7.02 34.60
CA ALA A 162 -12.24 6.67 33.77
C ALA A 162 -10.93 6.52 34.56
N GLY A 163 -10.95 6.72 35.89
CA GLY A 163 -9.79 6.52 36.76
C GLY A 163 -8.72 7.61 36.65
N PHE A 164 -9.05 8.77 36.05
CA PHE A 164 -8.13 9.90 35.93
C PHE A 164 -8.15 10.81 37.15
N ILE A 165 -9.23 10.80 37.93
CA ILE A 165 -9.40 11.60 39.15
C ILE A 165 -10.02 10.71 40.23
N THR A 166 -9.61 10.87 41.49
CA THR A 166 -10.18 10.16 42.63
C THR A 166 -11.24 10.99 43.35
N GLN A 167 -12.12 10.32 44.10
CA GLN A 167 -13.13 11.01 44.90
C GLN A 167 -12.50 11.90 45.99
N ALA A 168 -11.33 11.51 46.51
CA ALA A 168 -10.57 12.30 47.48
C ALA A 168 -10.02 13.60 46.85
N GLU A 169 -9.55 13.56 45.60
CA GLU A 169 -9.09 14.74 44.87
C GLU A 169 -10.24 15.70 44.51
N ILE A 170 -11.42 15.16 44.19
CA ILE A 170 -12.63 15.97 43.99
C ILE A 170 -13.05 16.65 45.29
N GLY A 171 -13.06 15.91 46.41
CA GLY A 171 -13.40 16.44 47.73
C GLY A 171 -12.42 17.51 48.22
N ALA A 172 -11.12 17.27 48.06
CA ALA A 172 -10.08 18.23 48.44
C ALA A 172 -10.07 19.47 47.53
N ALA A 173 -10.43 19.32 46.25
CA ALA A 173 -10.50 20.43 45.31
C ALA A 173 -11.75 21.30 45.49
N LEU A 174 -12.89 20.70 45.79
CA LEU A 174 -14.16 21.43 45.96
C LEU A 174 -14.32 22.02 47.36
N GLY A 175 -13.51 21.58 48.33
CA GLY A 175 -13.64 21.98 49.72
C GLY A 175 -14.98 21.47 50.24
N TYR A 176 -14.99 20.26 50.81
CA TYR A 176 -16.14 19.88 51.61
C TYR A 176 -16.19 20.80 52.84
N ASP A 177 -17.02 21.84 52.75
CA ASP A 177 -17.57 22.65 53.85
C ASP A 177 -18.46 21.77 54.77
N ASP A 178 -17.96 20.63 55.24
CA ASP A 178 -18.66 19.83 56.26
C ASP A 178 -18.66 20.54 57.63
N ASP A 179 -17.82 21.57 57.82
CA ASP A 179 -17.78 22.37 59.05
C ASP A 179 -18.91 23.42 59.13
N GLN A 180 -19.52 23.85 58.02
CA GLN A 180 -20.60 24.87 58.05
C GLN A 180 -22.00 24.27 58.31
N ALA A 181 -22.22 22.98 58.09
CA ALA A 181 -23.48 22.32 58.41
C ALA A 181 -23.63 21.98 59.91
N ALA A 182 -22.52 21.96 60.66
CA ALA A 182 -22.52 21.71 62.11
C ALA A 182 -22.87 22.97 62.92
N GLU A 183 -22.45 24.17 62.48
CA GLU A 183 -22.75 25.43 63.18
C GLU A 183 -24.22 25.89 63.01
N ALA A 184 -24.88 25.57 61.89
CA ALA A 184 -26.28 25.94 61.66
C ALA A 184 -27.30 25.11 62.48
N LYS A 185 -26.86 24.09 63.23
CA LYS A 185 -27.69 23.30 64.15
C LYS A 185 -27.47 23.64 65.62
N ALA A 186 -26.55 24.56 65.93
CA ALA A 186 -26.20 24.98 67.28
C ALA A 186 -26.50 26.47 67.58
N ALA A 187 -27.11 27.19 66.63
CA ALA A 187 -27.65 28.54 66.79
C ALA A 187 -29.18 28.51 66.85
#